data_AF-A0A843KES0-F1
#
_entry.id   AF-A0A843KES0-F1
#
_cell.length_a   1.000
_cell.length_b   1.000
_cell.length_c   1.000
_cell.angle_alpha   90.00
_cell.angle_beta   90.00
_cell.angle_gamma   90.00
#
_symmetry.space_group_name_H-M   'P 1'
#
loop_
_entity.id
_entity.type
_entity.pdbx_description
1 polymer ?
#
loop_
_entity_poly.entity_id
_entity_poly.type
_entity_poly.pdbx_seq_one_letter_code
_entity_poly.pdbx_strand_id
1 'polypeptide(L)'
;MKSENKALIKSLLDQSESLEEDIYADTEQMLGTIPFILRTMARRPEFMIFSALKDFYALRPKSFDARTAELLAVASGLAGLAALYVAKCLNALSKRARRKDRSYLRFFPVCFGQV
;
A
#
# COMPACT_ATOMS: atom_id res chain seq x y z
N MET A 1 8.26 -21.17 13.43
CA MET A 1 6.86 -21.63 13.34
C MET A 1 6.80 -23.13 13.52
N LYS A 2 5.90 -23.63 14.37
CA LYS A 2 5.70 -25.06 14.62
C LYS A 2 5.24 -25.79 13.35
N SER A 3 5.44 -27.10 13.27
CA SER A 3 5.06 -27.94 12.12
C SER A 3 3.56 -27.89 11.83
N GLU A 4 2.74 -27.93 12.87
CA GLU A 4 1.27 -27.79 12.79
C GLU A 4 0.85 -26.50 12.07
N ASN A 5 1.44 -25.35 12.43
CA ASN A 5 1.15 -24.07 11.80
C ASN A 5 1.62 -24.00 10.35
N LYS A 6 2.75 -24.66 10.01
CA LYS A 6 3.22 -24.76 8.62
C LYS A 6 2.25 -25.57 7.76
N ALA A 7 1.69 -26.65 8.30
CA ALA A 7 0.71 -27.47 7.60
C ALA A 7 -0.59 -26.69 7.33
N LEU A 8 -1.07 -25.92 8.32
CA LEU A 8 -2.24 -25.04 8.14
C LEU A 8 -2.02 -23.99 7.06
N ILE A 9 -0.88 -23.30 7.08
CA ILE A 9 -0.55 -22.30 6.06
C ILE A 9 -0.45 -22.94 4.68
N LYS A 10 0.18 -24.12 4.57
CA LYS A 10 0.24 -24.83 3.29
C LYS A 10 -1.17 -25.17 2.78
N SER A 11 -2.03 -25.73 3.63
CA SER A 11 -3.40 -26.07 3.28
C SER A 11 -4.21 -24.86 2.80
N LEU A 12 -3.98 -23.69 3.39
CA LEU A 12 -4.60 -22.44 2.96
C LEU A 12 -4.10 -22.04 1.56
N LEU A 13 -2.77 -22.08 1.35
CA LEU A 13 -2.16 -21.67 0.07
C LEU A 13 -2.42 -22.66 -1.08
N ASP A 14 -2.68 -23.93 -0.78
CA ASP A 14 -3.13 -24.93 -1.76
C ASP A 14 -4.49 -24.55 -2.39
N GLN A 15 -5.25 -23.63 -1.78
CA GLN A 15 -6.53 -23.09 -2.27
C GLN A 15 -6.41 -21.64 -2.77
N SER A 16 -5.20 -21.21 -3.11
CA SER A 16 -4.90 -19.81 -3.44
C SER A 16 -5.76 -19.22 -4.55
N GLU A 17 -6.02 -19.95 -5.63
CA GLU A 17 -6.83 -19.43 -6.75
C GLU A 17 -8.24 -18.98 -6.30
N SER A 18 -8.92 -19.81 -5.52
CA SER A 18 -10.24 -19.47 -4.96
C SER A 18 -10.15 -18.29 -3.99
N LEU A 19 -9.11 -18.24 -3.16
CA LEU A 19 -8.92 -17.14 -2.21
C LEU A 19 -8.60 -15.82 -2.90
N GLU A 20 -7.85 -15.85 -4.01
CA GLU A 20 -7.56 -14.67 -4.81
C GLU A 20 -8.83 -14.08 -5.43
N GLU A 21 -9.73 -14.93 -5.95
CA GLU A 21 -11.04 -14.51 -6.47
C GLU A 21 -11.90 -13.85 -5.39
N ASP A 22 -11.97 -14.45 -4.20
CA ASP A 22 -12.69 -13.88 -3.06
C ASP A 22 -12.09 -12.51 -2.66
N ILE A 23 -10.76 -12.41 -2.58
CA ILE A 23 -10.08 -11.15 -2.27
C ILE A 23 -10.36 -10.09 -3.34
N TYR A 24 -10.42 -10.47 -4.63
CA TYR A 24 -10.78 -9.52 -5.69
C TYR A 24 -12.21 -9.02 -5.53
N ALA A 25 -13.17 -9.90 -5.27
CA ALA A 25 -14.57 -9.55 -5.05
C ALA A 25 -14.74 -8.62 -3.83
N ASP A 26 -14.13 -8.97 -2.70
CA ASP A 26 -14.16 -8.16 -1.48
C ASP A 26 -13.52 -6.78 -1.70
N THR A 27 -12.41 -6.74 -2.44
CA THR A 27 -11.73 -5.47 -2.75
C THR A 27 -12.57 -4.61 -3.69
N GLU A 28 -13.18 -5.19 -4.70
CA GLU A 28 -14.06 -4.47 -5.62
C GLU A 28 -15.28 -3.91 -4.89
N GLN A 29 -15.89 -4.70 -4.00
CA GLN A 29 -16.98 -4.23 -3.15
C GLN A 29 -16.53 -3.09 -2.24
N MET A 30 -15.32 -3.14 -1.71
CA MET A 30 -14.79 -2.14 -0.79
C MET A 30 -14.38 -0.83 -1.47
N LEU A 31 -13.70 -0.92 -2.61
CA LEU A 31 -13.05 0.23 -3.26
C LEU A 31 -13.77 0.68 -4.54
N GLY A 32 -14.77 -0.06 -5.00
CA GLY A 32 -15.44 0.13 -6.30
C GLY A 32 -14.58 -0.28 -7.50
N THR A 33 -13.39 -0.83 -7.27
CA THR A 33 -12.47 -1.29 -8.31
C THR A 33 -11.45 -2.25 -7.72
N ILE A 34 -10.84 -3.08 -8.58
CA ILE A 34 -9.74 -3.98 -8.19
C ILE A 34 -8.41 -3.26 -8.49
N PRO A 35 -7.62 -2.88 -7.48
CA PRO A 35 -6.31 -2.26 -7.68
C PRO A 35 -5.39 -3.16 -8.52
N PHE A 36 -4.72 -2.58 -9.53
CA PHE A 36 -3.82 -3.33 -10.42
C PHE A 36 -2.69 -4.06 -9.68
N ILE A 37 -2.32 -3.57 -8.50
CA ILE A 37 -1.28 -4.17 -7.67
C ILE A 37 -1.67 -5.58 -7.20
N LEU A 38 -2.94 -5.85 -6.94
CA LEU A 38 -3.38 -7.18 -6.50
C LEU A 38 -3.12 -8.24 -7.58
N ARG A 39 -3.36 -7.92 -8.86
CA ARG A 39 -3.01 -8.80 -9.99
C ARG A 39 -1.51 -9.03 -10.13
N THR A 40 -0.70 -8.05 -9.74
CA THR A 40 0.76 -8.21 -9.71
C THR A 40 1.19 -9.11 -8.55
N MET A 41 0.53 -8.96 -7.40
CA MET A 41 0.79 -9.73 -6.19
C MET A 41 0.36 -11.19 -6.33
N ALA A 42 -0.72 -11.49 -7.08
CA ALA A 42 -1.19 -12.86 -7.37
C ALA A 42 -0.13 -13.78 -8.00
N ARG A 43 0.92 -13.21 -8.61
CA ARG A 43 2.10 -14.00 -9.05
C ARG A 43 2.85 -14.67 -7.89
N ARG A 44 2.56 -14.26 -6.66
CA ARG A 44 3.11 -14.76 -5.38
C ARG A 44 1.95 -14.85 -4.38
N PRO A 45 1.12 -15.90 -4.47
CA PRO A 45 -0.13 -16.01 -3.72
C PRO A 45 0.06 -15.86 -2.22
N GLU A 46 1.16 -16.40 -1.69
CA GLU A 46 1.51 -16.29 -0.28
C GLU A 46 1.69 -14.85 0.17
N PHE A 47 2.23 -13.99 -0.69
CA PHE A 47 2.38 -12.58 -0.39
C PHE A 47 1.07 -11.82 -0.55
N MET A 48 0.31 -12.14 -1.60
CA MET A 48 -0.99 -11.51 -1.89
C MET A 48 -1.99 -11.76 -0.77
N ILE A 49 -2.24 -13.02 -0.46
CA ILE A 49 -3.28 -13.45 0.49
C ILE A 49 -3.00 -12.88 1.87
N PHE A 50 -1.77 -13.01 2.39
CA PHE A 50 -1.47 -12.51 3.74
C PHE A 50 -1.46 -10.98 3.81
N SER A 51 -1.07 -10.29 2.73
CA SER A 51 -1.14 -8.83 2.70
C SER A 51 -2.58 -8.33 2.66
N ALA A 52 -3.41 -8.93 1.81
CA ALA A 52 -4.82 -8.57 1.68
C ALA A 52 -5.59 -8.84 2.98
N LEU A 53 -5.42 -10.02 3.59
CA LEU A 53 -6.03 -10.35 4.88
C LEU A 53 -5.60 -9.35 5.96
N LYS A 54 -4.31 -9.03 6.05
CA LYS A 54 -3.81 -8.00 6.98
C LYS A 54 -4.53 -6.67 6.76
N ASP A 55 -4.65 -6.22 5.51
CA ASP A 55 -5.30 -4.96 5.18
C ASP A 55 -6.79 -4.98 5.50
N PHE A 56 -7.51 -6.06 5.20
CA PHE A 56 -8.93 -6.19 5.54
C PHE A 56 -9.18 -6.12 7.05
N TYR A 57 -8.35 -6.79 7.86
CA TYR A 57 -8.48 -6.75 9.31
C TYR A 57 -7.98 -5.42 9.93
N ALA A 58 -6.97 -4.79 9.34
CA ALA A 58 -6.40 -3.55 9.87
C ALA A 58 -7.20 -2.29 9.48
N LEU A 59 -7.79 -2.26 8.27
CA LEU A 59 -8.51 -1.10 7.75
C LEU A 59 -9.98 -1.06 8.20
N ARG A 60 -10.54 -2.16 8.71
CA ARG A 60 -11.88 -2.20 9.33
C ARG A 60 -11.84 -2.76 10.75
N PRO A 61 -11.18 -2.05 11.69
CA PRO A 61 -11.22 -2.46 13.08
C PRO A 61 -12.66 -2.34 13.59
N LYS A 62 -13.21 -3.45 14.12
CA LYS A 62 -14.56 -3.48 14.73
C LYS A 62 -14.70 -2.52 15.93
N SER A 63 -13.59 -1.96 16.41
CA SER A 63 -13.52 -1.03 17.53
C SER A 63 -13.82 0.43 17.14
N PHE A 64 -13.94 0.77 15.84
CA PHE A 64 -14.30 2.11 15.39
C PHE A 64 -15.63 2.11 14.63
N ASP A 65 -16.40 3.19 14.77
CA ASP A 65 -17.54 3.45 13.90
C ASP A 65 -17.06 3.78 12.46
N ALA A 66 -17.93 3.57 11.48
CA ALA A 66 -17.59 3.69 10.07
C ALA A 66 -16.99 5.06 9.70
N ARG A 67 -17.50 6.15 10.29
CA ARG A 67 -17.05 7.51 9.99
C ARG A 67 -15.63 7.75 10.48
N THR A 68 -15.31 7.26 11.68
CA THR A 68 -13.95 7.36 12.23
C THR A 68 -12.96 6.54 11.42
N ALA A 69 -13.33 5.33 11.00
CA ALA A 69 -12.49 4.47 10.16
C ALA A 69 -12.20 5.12 8.80
N GLU A 70 -13.21 5.70 8.14
CA GLU A 70 -13.04 6.43 6.88
C GLU A 70 -12.12 7.65 7.02
N LEU A 71 -12.27 8.45 8.07
CA LEU A 71 -11.42 9.62 8.30
C LEU A 71 -9.95 9.23 8.49
N LEU A 72 -9.70 8.15 9.24
CA LEU A 72 -8.34 7.61 9.43
C LEU A 72 -7.75 7.06 8.13
N ALA A 73 -8.57 6.40 7.30
CA ALA A 73 -8.13 5.92 5.99
C ALA A 73 -7.75 7.08 5.07
N VAL A 74 -8.55 8.15 5.01
CA VAL A 74 -8.25 9.37 4.23
C VAL A 74 -6.98 10.06 4.75
N ALA A 75 -6.87 10.28 6.06
CA ALA A 75 -5.69 10.91 6.66
C ALA A 75 -4.40 10.11 6.36
N SER A 76 -4.46 8.78 6.47
CA SER A 76 -3.34 7.89 6.16
C SER A 76 -2.97 7.93 4.67
N GLY A 77 -3.97 7.94 3.78
CA GLY A 77 -3.76 8.09 2.34
C GLY A 77 -3.06 9.40 1.99
N LEU A 78 -3.49 10.51 2.58
CA LEU A 78 -2.87 11.84 2.39
C LEU A 78 -1.42 11.87 2.89
N ALA A 79 -1.16 11.28 4.06
CA ALA A 79 0.21 11.16 4.58
C ALA A 79 1.11 10.31 3.66
N GLY A 80 0.59 9.21 3.12
CA GLY A 80 1.31 8.35 2.16
C GLY A 80 1.62 9.07 0.85
N LEU A 81 0.67 9.84 0.31
CA LEU A 81 0.86 10.65 -0.89
C LEU A 81 1.93 11.74 -0.68
N ALA A 82 1.92 12.39 0.49
CA ALA A 82 2.94 13.37 0.85
C ALA A 82 4.34 12.73 0.89
N ALA A 83 4.47 11.54 1.49
CA ALA A 83 5.74 10.81 1.52
C ALA A 83 6.24 10.43 0.11
N LEU A 84 5.35 9.95 -0.77
CA LEU A 84 5.68 9.64 -2.16
C LEU A 84 6.11 10.87 -2.95
N TYR A 85 5.46 12.02 -2.72
CA TYR A 85 5.81 13.28 -3.35
C TYR A 85 7.21 13.76 -2.94
N VAL A 86 7.52 13.71 -1.63
CA VAL A 86 8.86 14.03 -1.11
C VAL A 86 9.92 13.11 -1.72
N ALA A 87 9.66 11.80 -1.78
CA ALA A 87 10.58 10.85 -2.39
C ALA A 87 10.82 11.13 -3.89
N LYS A 88 9.78 11.51 -4.64
CA LYS A 88 9.91 11.94 -6.05
C LYS A 88 10.76 13.20 -6.18
N CYS A 89 10.54 14.21 -5.33
CA CYS A 89 11.33 15.44 -5.30
C CYS A 89 12.81 15.16 -5.00
N LEU A 90 13.11 14.33 -4.00
CA LEU A 90 14.48 13.93 -3.66
C LEU A 90 15.15 13.15 -4.81
N ASN A 91 14.42 12.24 -5.47
CA ASN A 91 14.95 11.50 -6.61
C ASN A 91 15.24 12.45 -7.78
N ALA A 92 14.32 13.39 -8.08
CA ALA A 92 14.53 14.42 -9.08
C ALA A 92 15.79 15.23 -8.77
N LEU A 93 15.93 15.77 -7.55
CA LEU A 93 17.12 16.50 -7.09
C LEU A 93 18.40 15.66 -7.18
N SER A 94 18.38 14.38 -6.83
CA SER A 94 19.58 13.52 -6.88
C SER A 94 20.06 13.22 -8.31
N LYS A 95 19.14 13.01 -9.26
CA LYS A 95 19.48 12.84 -10.70
C LYS A 95 20.12 14.10 -11.27
N ARG A 96 19.64 15.22 -10.78
CA ARG A 96 19.94 16.57 -11.17
C ARG A 96 21.31 17.03 -10.59
N ALA A 97 21.57 16.78 -9.31
CA ALA A 97 22.88 16.96 -8.68
C ALA A 97 23.98 16.12 -9.36
N ARG A 98 23.67 14.89 -9.79
CA ARG A 98 24.57 14.03 -10.57
C ARG A 98 24.97 14.63 -11.93
N ARG A 99 24.17 15.53 -12.49
CA ARG A 99 24.46 16.23 -13.76
C ARG A 99 25.27 17.51 -13.58
N LYS A 100 25.71 17.85 -12.35
CA LYS A 100 26.42 19.11 -12.01
C LYS A 100 25.69 20.40 -12.44
N ASP A 101 24.39 20.31 -12.68
CA ASP A 101 23.56 21.49 -12.93
C ASP A 101 23.34 22.20 -11.58
N ARG A 102 23.72 23.48 -11.46
CA ARG A 102 23.68 24.24 -10.19
C ARG A 102 22.32 24.86 -9.89
N SER A 103 21.32 24.67 -10.76
CA SER A 103 19.96 25.20 -10.58
C SER A 103 19.20 24.63 -9.36
N TYR A 104 19.69 23.55 -8.74
CA TYR A 104 19.02 22.90 -7.58
C TYR A 104 19.02 23.70 -6.29
N LEU A 105 19.92 24.67 -6.15
CA LEU A 105 19.91 25.60 -5.02
C LEU A 105 18.70 26.55 -5.04
N ARG A 106 18.01 26.71 -6.18
CA ARG A 106 16.80 27.55 -6.29
C ARG A 106 15.48 26.81 -6.03
N PHE A 107 15.48 25.48 -5.95
CA PHE A 107 14.26 24.67 -5.78
C PHE A 107 13.93 24.30 -4.32
N PHE A 108 14.90 24.42 -3.41
CA PHE A 108 14.67 24.18 -1.99
C PHE A 108 13.54 25.03 -1.37
N PRO A 109 13.40 26.34 -1.68
CA PRO A 109 12.30 27.15 -1.15
C PRO A 109 10.95 26.95 -1.87
N VAL A 110 10.89 26.14 -2.94
CA VAL A 110 9.64 25.88 -3.69
C VAL A 110 8.93 24.61 -3.17
N CYS A 111 9.67 23.65 -2.60
CA CYS A 111 9.09 22.41 -2.05
C CYS A 111 8.75 22.49 -0.56
N PHE A 112 9.45 23.34 0.19
CA PHE A 112 9.06 23.72 1.55
C PHE A 112 8.62 25.18 1.45
N GLY A 113 7.29 25.38 1.39
CA GLY A 113 6.72 26.73 1.40
C GLY A 113 7.36 27.55 2.51
N GLN A 114 7.69 28.81 2.19
CA GLN A 114 8.03 29.81 3.18
C GLN A 114 6.92 29.80 4.26
N VAL A 115 7.30 29.38 5.46
CA VAL A 115 6.67 29.84 6.69
C VAL A 115 7.45 31.09 7.12
#